data_AF-A0A6N8EHJ4-F1
#
_entry.id   AF-A0A6N8EHJ4-F1
#
_cell.length_a   1.000
_cell.length_b   1.000
_cell.length_c   1.000
_cell.angle_alpha   90.00
_cell.angle_beta   90.00
_cell.angle_gamma   90.00
#
_symmetry.space_group_name_H-M   'P 1'
#
loop_
_entity.id
_entity.type
_entity.pdbx_description
1 polymer ?
#
loop_
_entity_poly.entity_id
_entity_poly.type
_entity_poly.pdbx_seq_one_letter_code
_entity_poly.pdbx_strand_id
1 'polypeptide(L)'
;MSVKRFQRLLKIREAQENEAAVALAGRLAELNRVEQQRTQLVEYQAGYLNAPVPNDVNLMKQLSLMHHQLRDALQQQDLRVSAAQSQVDQARSAWMERHQASRSLEKLIERRRRFDSVVDGRRQQHELDMWATRKAFDSDRNAGFSTSDEECS
;
A
#
# COMPACT_ATOMS: atom_id res chain seq x y z
N MET A 1 -25.72 4.05 -1.52
CA MET A 1 -24.84 2.92 -1.13
C MET A 1 -24.41 3.06 0.33
N SER A 2 -24.33 1.98 1.11
CA SER A 2 -23.96 2.02 2.54
C SER A 2 -22.45 1.87 2.78
N VAL A 3 -21.96 2.42 3.89
CA VAL A 3 -20.56 2.30 4.34
C VAL A 3 -20.10 0.84 4.41
N LYS A 4 -20.99 -0.09 4.82
CA LYS A 4 -20.70 -1.53 4.88
C LYS A 4 -20.31 -2.11 3.51
N ARG A 5 -20.90 -1.63 2.41
CA ARG A 5 -20.54 -2.08 1.05
C ARG A 5 -19.17 -1.58 0.64
N PHE A 6 -18.83 -0.34 0.95
CA PHE A 6 -17.49 0.20 0.68
C PHE A 6 -16.41 -0.49 1.51
N GLN A 7 -16.67 -0.82 2.78
CA GLN A 7 -15.75 -1.60 3.60
C GLN A 7 -15.46 -3.00 3.02
N ARG A 8 -16.49 -3.68 2.50
CA ARG A 8 -16.27 -4.96 1.79
C ARG A 8 -15.41 -4.79 0.55
N LEU A 9 -15.65 -3.73 -0.23
CA LEU A 9 -14.82 -3.41 -1.39
C LEU A 9 -13.39 -3.07 -0.99
N LEU A 10 -13.18 -2.36 0.12
CA LEU A 10 -11.86 -2.03 0.63
C LEU A 10 -11.07 -3.29 0.95
N LYS A 11 -11.67 -4.26 1.65
CA LYS A 11 -11.01 -5.55 1.93
C LYS A 11 -10.53 -6.27 0.67
N ILE A 12 -11.33 -6.21 -0.41
CA ILE A 12 -10.95 -6.80 -1.71
C ILE A 12 -9.76 -6.03 -2.31
N ARG A 13 -9.77 -4.70 -2.23
CA ARG A 13 -8.67 -3.86 -2.75
C ARG A 13 -7.38 -4.04 -1.96
N GLU A 14 -7.47 -4.12 -0.63
CA GLU A 14 -6.33 -4.43 0.25
C GLU A 14 -5.73 -5.80 -0.07
N ALA A 15 -6.57 -6.82 -0.33
CA ALA A 15 -6.10 -8.13 -0.76
C ALA A 15 -5.35 -8.06 -2.11
N GLN A 16 -5.90 -7.35 -3.09
CA GLN A 16 -5.27 -7.13 -4.40
C GLN A 16 -3.94 -6.37 -4.28
N GLU A 17 -3.88 -5.35 -3.42
CA GLU A 17 -2.66 -4.61 -3.13
C GLU A 17 -1.61 -5.52 -2.50
N ASN A 18 -2.00 -6.36 -1.55
CA ASN A 18 -1.10 -7.32 -0.91
C ASN A 18 -0.56 -8.35 -1.91
N GLU A 19 -1.39 -8.87 -2.81
CA GLU A 19 -0.95 -9.75 -3.90
C GLU A 19 0.10 -9.07 -4.78
N ALA A 20 -0.10 -7.79 -5.14
CA ALA A 20 0.88 -7.03 -5.91
C ALA A 20 2.16 -6.74 -5.11
N ALA A 21 2.06 -6.52 -3.80
CA ALA A 21 3.22 -6.35 -2.92
C ALA A 21 4.07 -7.63 -2.85
N VAL A 22 3.43 -8.80 -2.73
CA VAL A 22 4.11 -10.11 -2.79
C VAL A 22 4.79 -10.30 -4.14
N ALA A 23 4.11 -9.98 -5.25
CA ALA A 23 4.70 -10.06 -6.58
C ALA A 23 5.93 -9.14 -6.72
N LEU A 24 5.85 -7.90 -6.23
CA LEU A 24 6.97 -6.95 -6.21
C LEU A 24 8.14 -7.47 -5.36
N ALA A 25 7.87 -8.02 -4.18
CA ALA A 25 8.89 -8.62 -3.33
C ALA A 25 9.62 -9.77 -4.05
N GLY A 26 8.89 -10.62 -4.77
CA GLY A 26 9.48 -11.66 -5.61
C GLY A 26 10.39 -11.12 -6.71
N ARG A 27 9.99 -10.03 -7.38
CA ARG A 27 10.84 -9.39 -8.41
C ARG A 27 12.09 -8.74 -7.82
N LEU A 28 11.99 -8.11 -6.66
CA LEU A 28 13.14 -7.54 -5.94
C LEU A 28 14.13 -8.63 -5.51
N ALA A 29 13.64 -9.77 -5.03
CA ALA A 29 14.47 -10.91 -4.67
C ALA A 29 15.23 -11.47 -5.89
N GLU A 30 14.56 -11.57 -7.03
CA GLU A 30 15.21 -12.01 -8.28
C GLU A 30 16.25 -11.01 -8.78
N LEU A 31 15.96 -9.70 -8.75
CA LEU A 31 16.94 -8.67 -9.10
C LEU A 31 18.20 -8.80 -8.23
N ASN A 32 18.04 -8.88 -6.91
CA ASN A 32 19.16 -9.04 -5.99
C ASN A 32 19.98 -10.31 -6.29
N ARG A 33 19.31 -11.43 -6.60
CA ARG A 33 19.99 -12.67 -6.99
C ARG A 33 20.84 -12.49 -8.25
N VAL A 34 20.30 -11.84 -9.27
CA VAL A 34 20.99 -11.61 -10.55
C VAL A 34 22.16 -10.61 -10.37
N GLU A 35 22.01 -9.61 -9.51
CA GLU A 35 23.07 -8.67 -9.13
C GLU A 35 24.20 -9.35 -8.33
N GLN A 36 23.87 -10.28 -7.42
CA GLN A 36 24.85 -11.08 -6.71
C GLN A 36 25.67 -11.96 -7.66
N GLN A 37 25.02 -12.61 -8.62
CA GLN A 37 25.71 -13.38 -9.67
C GLN A 37 26.66 -12.51 -10.50
N ARG A 38 26.22 -11.29 -10.85
CA ARG A 38 27.08 -10.32 -11.54
C ARG A 38 28.30 -9.96 -10.70
N THR A 39 28.10 -9.70 -9.41
CA THR A 39 29.18 -9.35 -8.48
C THR A 39 30.20 -10.48 -8.40
N GLN A 40 29.75 -11.73 -8.28
CA GLN A 40 30.61 -12.92 -8.29
C GLN A 40 31.42 -13.04 -9.59
N LEU A 41 30.83 -12.77 -10.75
CA LEU A 41 31.54 -12.78 -12.03
C LEU A 41 32.61 -11.68 -12.12
N VAL A 42 32.31 -10.49 -11.59
CA VAL A 42 33.28 -9.37 -11.53
C VAL A 42 34.43 -9.69 -10.58
N GLU A 43 34.14 -10.24 -9.39
CA GLU A 43 35.16 -10.68 -8.44
C GLU A 43 36.05 -11.78 -9.05
N TYR A 44 35.43 -12.75 -9.74
CA TYR A 44 36.15 -13.80 -10.45
C TYR A 44 37.06 -13.20 -11.55
N GLN A 45 36.58 -12.23 -12.32
CA GLN A 45 37.39 -11.51 -13.31
C GLN A 45 38.60 -10.81 -12.68
N ALA A 46 38.39 -10.11 -11.56
CA ALA A 46 39.45 -9.43 -10.85
C ALA A 46 40.51 -10.42 -10.35
N GLY A 47 40.10 -11.63 -9.93
CA GLY A 47 41.02 -12.71 -9.57
C GLY A 47 41.98 -13.09 -10.70
N TYR A 48 41.49 -13.17 -11.94
CA TYR A 48 42.33 -13.51 -13.09
C TYR A 48 43.18 -12.35 -13.60
N LEU A 49 42.69 -11.12 -13.53
CA LEU A 49 43.48 -9.95 -13.91
C LEU A 49 44.70 -9.74 -13.01
N ASN A 50 44.60 -10.15 -11.75
CA ASN A 50 45.69 -10.06 -10.78
C ASN A 50 46.56 -11.34 -10.72
N ALA A 51 46.26 -12.36 -11.53
CA ALA A 51 47.05 -13.58 -11.56
C ALA A 51 48.39 -13.34 -12.29
N PRO A 52 49.48 -13.98 -11.84
CA PRO A 52 50.78 -13.87 -12.52
C PRO A 52 50.70 -14.39 -13.95
N VAL A 53 51.34 -13.68 -14.88
CA VAL A 53 51.34 -14.03 -16.31
C VAL A 53 52.07 -15.37 -16.49
N PRO A 54 51.41 -16.39 -17.09
CA PRO A 54 52.07 -17.67 -17.36
C PRO A 54 53.19 -17.52 -18.38
N ASN A 55 54.31 -18.20 -18.16
CA ASN A 55 55.43 -18.25 -19.13
C ASN A 55 55.19 -19.21 -20.31
N ASP A 56 54.09 -19.97 -20.30
CA ASP A 56 53.72 -20.92 -21.37
C ASP A 56 52.69 -20.29 -22.32
N VAL A 57 53.02 -20.30 -23.61
CA VAL A 57 52.18 -19.78 -24.71
C VAL A 57 50.81 -20.47 -24.77
N ASN A 58 50.72 -21.76 -24.44
CA ASN A 58 49.44 -22.47 -24.43
C ASN A 58 48.53 -21.98 -23.30
N LEU A 59 49.11 -21.76 -22.11
CA LEU A 59 48.42 -21.15 -20.97
C LEU A 59 47.99 -19.71 -21.26
N MET A 60 48.82 -18.92 -21.96
CA MET A 60 48.43 -17.56 -22.39
C MET A 60 47.21 -17.57 -23.33
N LYS A 61 47.15 -18.51 -24.29
CA LYS A 61 45.99 -18.65 -25.19
C LYS A 61 44.72 -19.05 -24.43
N GLN A 62 44.83 -19.98 -23.49
CA GLN A 62 43.70 -20.40 -22.64
C GLN A 62 43.18 -19.24 -21.79
N LEU A 63 44.09 -18.46 -21.19
CA LEU A 63 43.75 -17.30 -20.37
C LEU A 63 43.07 -16.20 -21.21
N SER A 64 43.53 -15.96 -22.43
CA SER A 64 42.88 -15.04 -23.38
C SER A 64 41.47 -15.49 -23.77
N LEU A 65 41.27 -16.78 -24.04
CA LEU A 65 39.94 -17.33 -24.38
C LEU A 65 38.98 -17.17 -23.20
N MET A 66 39.44 -17.52 -22.01
CA MET A 66 38.65 -17.41 -20.78
C MET A 66 38.28 -15.94 -20.46
N HIS A 67 39.19 -14.98 -20.67
CA HIS A 67 38.84 -13.56 -20.56
C HIS A 67 37.75 -13.11 -21.53
N HIS A 68 37.78 -13.62 -22.75
CA HIS A 68 36.73 -13.33 -23.73
C HIS A 68 35.39 -13.90 -23.29
N GLN A 69 35.36 -15.19 -22.91
CA GLN A 69 34.16 -15.86 -22.40
C GLN A 69 33.59 -15.15 -21.16
N LEU A 70 34.45 -14.70 -20.25
CA LEU A 70 34.03 -14.00 -19.04
C LEU A 70 33.46 -12.61 -19.35
N ARG A 71 34.05 -11.90 -20.31
CA ARG A 71 33.51 -10.62 -20.80
C ARG A 71 32.12 -10.80 -21.41
N ASP A 72 31.94 -11.82 -22.25
CA ASP A 72 30.66 -12.11 -22.87
C ASP A 72 29.61 -12.52 -21.82
N ALA A 73 30.00 -13.34 -20.84
CA ALA A 73 29.15 -13.72 -19.71
C ALA A 73 28.72 -12.49 -18.88
N LEU A 74 29.64 -11.55 -18.62
CA LEU A 74 29.33 -10.31 -17.92
C LEU A 74 28.36 -9.43 -18.72
N GLN A 75 28.55 -9.30 -20.04
CA GLN A 75 27.62 -8.56 -20.89
C GLN A 75 26.22 -9.19 -20.89
N GLN A 76 26.14 -10.52 -20.97
CA GLN A 76 24.85 -11.22 -20.86
C GLN A 76 24.22 -11.03 -19.48
N GLN A 77 25.03 -11.02 -18.41
CA GLN A 77 24.54 -10.79 -17.06
C GLN A 77 24.05 -9.35 -16.86
N ASP A 78 24.72 -8.35 -17.45
CA ASP A 78 24.27 -6.95 -17.46
C ASP A 78 22.90 -6.81 -18.12
N LEU A 79 22.67 -7.49 -19.24
CA LEU A 79 21.36 -7.54 -19.90
C LEU A 79 20.29 -8.19 -19.01
N ARG A 80 20.65 -9.24 -18.26
CA ARG A 80 19.74 -9.88 -17.29
C ARG A 80 19.40 -8.95 -16.13
N VAL A 81 20.37 -8.21 -15.58
CA VAL A 81 20.12 -7.21 -14.54
C VAL A 81 19.18 -6.13 -15.06
N SER A 82 19.42 -5.60 -16.26
CA SER A 82 18.56 -4.59 -16.88
C SER A 82 17.12 -5.10 -17.09
N ALA A 83 16.97 -6.35 -17.55
CA ALA A 83 15.67 -6.98 -17.71
C ALA A 83 14.96 -7.18 -16.35
N ALA A 84 15.68 -7.63 -15.31
CA ALA A 84 15.14 -7.80 -13.96
C ALA A 84 14.72 -6.45 -13.36
N GLN A 85 15.52 -5.39 -13.55
CA GLN A 85 15.19 -4.04 -13.13
C GLN A 85 13.90 -3.55 -13.79
N SER A 86 13.77 -3.75 -15.10
CA SER A 86 12.55 -3.40 -15.84
C SER A 86 11.32 -4.14 -15.30
N GLN A 87 11.45 -5.40 -14.87
CA GLN A 87 10.36 -6.15 -14.24
C GLN A 87 10.00 -5.63 -12.85
N VAL A 88 11.00 -5.20 -12.05
CA VAL A 88 10.77 -4.53 -10.77
C VAL A 88 9.99 -3.24 -10.96
N ASP A 89 10.36 -2.42 -11.94
CA ASP A 89 9.69 -1.15 -12.20
C ASP A 89 8.23 -1.36 -12.63
N GLN A 90 7.96 -2.37 -13.47
CA GLN A 90 6.59 -2.76 -13.83
C GLN A 90 5.77 -3.23 -12.62
N ALA A 91 6.34 -4.13 -11.80
CA ALA A 91 5.68 -4.63 -10.59
C ALA A 91 5.43 -3.50 -9.57
N ARG A 92 6.36 -2.56 -9.46
CA ARG A 92 6.25 -1.38 -8.60
C ARG A 92 5.14 -0.45 -9.07
N SER A 93 5.03 -0.17 -10.36
CA SER A 93 3.92 0.60 -10.93
C SER A 93 2.57 -0.06 -10.62
N ALA A 94 2.47 -1.38 -10.87
CA ALA A 94 1.26 -2.14 -10.62
C ALA A 94 0.84 -2.16 -9.14
N TRP A 95 1.81 -2.20 -8.22
CA TRP A 95 1.55 -2.06 -6.78
C TRP A 95 1.08 -0.65 -6.42
N MET A 96 1.75 0.39 -6.93
CA MET A 96 1.38 1.79 -6.65
C MET A 96 -0.05 2.12 -7.10
N GLU A 97 -0.47 1.64 -8.27
CA GLU A 97 -1.84 1.82 -8.76
C GLU A 97 -2.87 1.21 -7.80
N ARG A 98 -2.61 -0.01 -7.32
CA ARG A 98 -3.50 -0.71 -6.37
C ARG A 98 -3.51 0.00 -5.01
N HIS A 99 -2.34 0.40 -4.52
CA HIS A 99 -2.21 1.16 -3.28
C HIS A 99 -2.98 2.48 -3.34
N GLN A 100 -2.89 3.21 -4.45
CA GLN A 100 -3.64 4.45 -4.66
C GLN A 100 -5.14 4.19 -4.70
N ALA A 101 -5.59 3.10 -5.32
CA ALA A 101 -7.00 2.72 -5.34
C ALA A 101 -7.54 2.39 -3.93
N SER A 102 -6.80 1.62 -3.13
CA SER A 102 -7.13 1.34 -1.72
C SER A 102 -7.27 2.62 -0.91
N ARG A 103 -6.25 3.50 -0.96
CA ARG A 103 -6.24 4.78 -0.24
C ARG A 103 -7.35 5.73 -0.65
N SER A 104 -7.69 5.75 -1.94
CA SER A 104 -8.79 6.58 -2.44
C SER A 104 -10.14 6.11 -1.87
N LEU A 105 -10.32 4.79 -1.75
CA LEU A 105 -11.53 4.21 -1.18
C LEU A 105 -11.63 4.40 0.33
N GLU A 106 -10.52 4.30 1.06
CA GLU A 106 -10.45 4.64 2.49
C GLU A 106 -10.90 6.08 2.75
N LYS A 107 -10.37 7.04 1.99
CA LYS A 107 -10.75 8.46 2.08
C LYS A 107 -12.25 8.65 1.82
N LEU A 108 -12.81 7.92 0.86
CA LEU A 108 -14.24 7.98 0.55
C LEU A 108 -15.11 7.41 1.69
N ILE A 109 -14.69 6.30 2.29
CA ILE A 109 -15.35 5.71 3.47
C ILE A 109 -15.36 6.70 4.62
N GLU A 110 -14.21 7.32 4.90
CA GLU A 110 -14.05 8.27 5.98
C GLU A 110 -14.94 9.50 5.78
N ARG A 111 -14.95 10.09 4.57
CA ARG A 111 -15.88 11.19 4.23
C ARG A 111 -17.33 10.79 4.45
N ARG A 112 -17.71 9.57 4.06
CA ARG A 112 -19.08 9.10 4.21
C ARG A 112 -19.47 8.93 5.68
N ARG A 113 -18.58 8.38 6.51
CA ARG A 113 -18.79 8.26 7.96
C ARG A 113 -19.01 9.61 8.61
N ARG A 114 -18.20 10.62 8.25
CA ARG A 114 -18.38 11.99 8.75
C ARG A 114 -19.72 12.57 8.35
N PHE A 115 -20.14 12.37 7.11
CA PHE A 115 -21.45 12.83 6.65
C PHE A 115 -22.59 12.16 7.42
N ASP A 116 -22.56 10.83 7.55
CA ASP A 116 -23.57 10.07 8.29
C ASP A 116 -23.61 10.52 9.77
N SER A 117 -22.46 10.74 10.41
CA SER A 117 -22.36 11.25 11.78
C SER A 117 -22.96 12.65 11.96
N VAL A 118 -22.78 13.55 10.99
CA VAL A 118 -23.38 14.90 11.04
C VAL A 118 -24.89 14.83 10.90
N VAL A 119 -25.39 13.98 10.00
CA VAL A 119 -26.84 13.77 9.81
C VAL A 119 -27.46 13.18 11.07
N ASP A 120 -26.85 12.15 11.65
CA ASP A 120 -27.31 11.54 12.89
C ASP A 120 -27.26 12.52 14.06
N GLY A 121 -26.21 13.33 14.18
CA GLY A 121 -26.11 14.36 15.21
C GLY A 121 -27.21 15.43 15.10
N ARG A 122 -27.52 15.90 13.88
CA ARG A 122 -28.64 16.83 13.65
C ARG A 122 -29.99 16.22 14.00
N ARG A 123 -30.18 14.94 13.68
CA ARG A 123 -31.41 14.20 14.02
C ARG A 123 -31.57 14.05 15.53
N GLN A 124 -30.51 13.65 16.24
CA GLN A 124 -30.52 13.54 17.70
C GLN A 124 -30.80 14.88 18.37
N GLN A 125 -30.19 15.97 17.89
CA GLN A 125 -30.46 17.31 18.39
C GLN A 125 -31.94 17.67 18.21
N HIS A 126 -32.50 17.45 17.03
CA HIS A 126 -33.92 17.72 16.77
C HIS A 126 -34.85 16.88 17.67
N GLU A 127 -34.54 15.60 17.88
CA GLU A 127 -35.32 14.73 18.77
C GLU A 127 -35.26 15.19 20.23
N LEU A 128 -34.10 15.67 20.70
CA LEU A 128 -33.93 16.26 22.03
C LEU A 128 -34.69 17.57 22.18
N ASP A 129 -34.64 18.45 21.19
CA ASP A 129 -35.37 19.73 21.20
C ASP A 129 -36.89 19.50 21.22
N MET A 130 -37.38 18.54 20.44
CA MET A 130 -38.80 18.14 20.42
C MET A 130 -39.24 17.51 21.76
N TRP A 131 -38.38 16.75 22.41
CA TRP A 131 -38.66 16.19 23.73
C TRP A 131 -38.68 17.29 24.82
N ALA A 132 -37.69 18.19 24.80
CA ALA A 132 -37.59 19.29 25.74
C ALA A 132 -38.79 20.24 25.63
N THR A 133 -39.20 20.59 24.41
CA THR A 133 -40.41 21.40 24.17
C THR A 133 -41.66 20.71 24.69
N ARG A 134 -41.87 19.42 24.39
CA ARG A 134 -43.01 18.66 24.93
C ARG A 134 -43.04 18.67 26.46
N LYS A 135 -41.90 18.43 27.11
CA LYS A 135 -41.80 18.43 28.58
C LYS A 135 -42.08 19.82 29.18
N ALA A 136 -41.63 20.89 28.53
CA ALA A 136 -41.92 22.25 28.96
C ALA A 136 -43.44 22.55 28.88
N PHE A 137 -44.09 22.19 27.78
CA PHE A 137 -45.55 22.33 27.65
C PHE A 137 -46.34 21.54 28.69
N ASP A 138 -45.92 20.31 29.01
CA ASP A 138 -46.56 19.50 30.06
C ASP A 138 -46.35 20.10 31.47
N SER A 139 -45.18 20.70 31.73
CA SER A 139 -44.89 21.41 32.98
C SER A 139 -45.74 22.67 33.14
N ASP A 140 -45.88 23.47 32.08
CA ASP A 140 -46.72 24.68 32.10
C ASP A 140 -48.20 24.34 32.30
N ARG A 141 -48.67 23.23 31.71
CA ARG A 141 -50.03 22.73 31.92
C ARG A 141 -50.27 22.28 33.37
N ASN A 142 -49.29 21.66 34.02
CA ASN A 142 -49.40 21.27 35.44
C ASN A 142 -49.29 22.47 36.39
N ALA A 143 -48.47 23.47 36.07
CA ALA A 143 -48.36 24.69 36.86
C ALA A 143 -49.62 25.58 36.76
N GLY A 144 -50.30 25.60 35.61
CA GLY A 144 -51.55 26.33 35.41
C GLY A 144 -52.79 25.71 36.07
N PHE A 145 -52.74 24.45 36.51
CA PHE A 145 -53.84 23.79 37.24
C PHE A 145 -53.75 23.96 38.76
N SER A 146 -52.57 24.27 39.30
CA SER A 146 -52.34 24.32 40.75
C SER A 146 -52.62 25.68 41.41
N THR A 147 -53.11 26.67 40.66
CA THR A 147 -53.39 28.04 41.16
C THR A 147 -54.88 28.36 41.31
N SER A 148 -55.77 27.36 41.19
CA SER A 148 -57.23 27.58 41.14
C SER A 148 -58.02 27.05 42.34
N ASP A 149 -57.37 26.46 43.36
CA ASP A 149 -58.06 25.80 44.50
C ASP A 149 -57.76 26.40 45.89
N GLU A 150 -57.23 27.63 45.97
CA GLU A 150 -56.99 28.34 47.25
C GLU A 150 -57.71 29.71 47.35
N GLU A 151 -58.97 29.83 46.92
CA GLU A 151 -59.81 30.96 47.36
C GLU A 151 -61.29 30.53 47.54
N CYS A 152 -61.62 30.05 48.74
CA CYS A 152 -62.97 30.13 49.32
C CYS A 152 -62.88 29.85 50.82
N SER A 153 -62.72 30.93 51.61
CA SER A 153 -63.06 30.99 53.04
C SER A 153 -64.29 31.85 53.23
#